data_AF-A0A167B9C2-F1
#
_entry.id   AF-A0A167B9C2-F1
#
_cell.length_a   1.000
_cell.length_b   1.000
_cell.length_c   1.000
_cell.angle_alpha   90.00
_cell.angle_beta   90.00
_cell.angle_gamma   90.00
#
_symmetry.space_group_name_H-M   'P 1'
#
loop_
_entity.id
_entity.type
_entity.pdbx_description
1 polymer ?
#
loop_
_entity_poly.entity_id
_entity_poly.type
_entity_poly.pdbx_seq_one_letter_code
_entity_poly.pdbx_strand_id
1 'polypeptide(L)'
;MPPTANRIRSTGEALIQGMAQDNTAALALRGEFGHASRGAAAYRRLEDGELSLLFSRVTSHLRELAKAHGLHDVGAFPVQVTDQEAVDKGPVGFVGSSKALPPEYFQSVFAHLESEVDKAAAQTHREIGSTGVTVETLLKLQQTHARLTYLALLFSTGIRPIVKRTQLRLIDDCWHVQDKDSTDYEERRVIPALRSVVSQVLWHRQLTEELLRRAPSLKRMRQESCYDKEQDLPLWMEQTSGGIRTRRMQQKDFDAVGFDYGLAPRATRHTFVATLRSRVSESELNAMLGHSGGGWFRESTISMTSTPYSKHTRQVLSEFVESGGFSARNPMERYVC
;
A
#
# COMPACT_ATOMS: atom_id res chain seq x y z
N MET A 1 -8.30 43.71 -19.10
CA MET A 1 -7.38 42.91 -19.94
C MET A 1 -8.17 41.74 -20.51
N PRO A 2 -8.15 41.49 -21.83
CA PRO A 2 -8.77 40.30 -22.40
C PRO A 2 -8.10 39.03 -21.84
N PRO A 3 -8.86 37.94 -21.64
CA PRO A 3 -8.29 36.69 -21.18
C PRO A 3 -7.33 36.12 -22.24
N THR A 4 -6.17 35.65 -21.81
CA THR A 4 -5.23 34.94 -22.69
C THR A 4 -5.66 33.48 -22.86
N ALA A 5 -5.22 32.83 -23.94
CA ALA A 5 -5.43 31.39 -24.13
C ALA A 5 -4.94 30.57 -22.92
N ASN A 6 -3.82 30.97 -22.31
CA ASN A 6 -3.31 30.35 -21.09
C ASN A 6 -4.27 30.50 -19.90
N ARG A 7 -4.86 31.69 -19.69
CA ARG A 7 -5.85 31.91 -18.63
C ARG A 7 -7.12 31.10 -18.86
N ILE A 8 -7.60 31.02 -20.10
CA ILE A 8 -8.77 30.19 -20.45
C ILE A 8 -8.48 28.73 -20.17
N ARG A 9 -7.33 28.21 -20.63
CA ARG A 9 -6.92 26.83 -20.38
C ARG A 9 -6.83 26.55 -18.88
N SER A 10 -6.08 27.34 -18.11
CA SER A 10 -5.93 27.14 -16.66
C SER A 10 -7.26 27.23 -15.90
N THR A 11 -8.20 28.07 -16.35
CA THR A 11 -9.54 28.14 -15.75
C THR A 11 -10.34 26.87 -16.03
N GLY A 12 -10.28 26.34 -17.25
CA GLY A 12 -10.89 25.04 -17.59
C GLY A 12 -10.28 23.88 -16.81
N GLU A 13 -8.97 23.89 -16.61
CA GLU A 13 -8.27 22.89 -15.77
C GLU A 13 -8.75 22.93 -14.32
N ALA A 14 -8.83 24.12 -13.73
CA ALA A 14 -9.33 24.30 -12.36
C ALA A 14 -10.79 23.86 -12.23
N LEU A 15 -11.62 24.11 -13.25
CA LEU A 15 -13.01 23.66 -13.30
C LEU A 15 -13.11 22.14 -13.29
N ILE A 16 -12.34 21.46 -14.16
CA ILE A 16 -12.30 20.00 -14.23
C ILE A 16 -11.84 19.42 -12.89
N GLN A 17 -10.77 19.97 -12.31
CA GLN A 17 -10.25 19.55 -11.00
C GLN A 17 -11.29 19.70 -9.89
N GLY A 18 -12.05 20.80 -9.87
CA GLY A 18 -13.09 21.03 -8.87
C GLY A 18 -14.30 20.08 -8.99
N MET A 19 -14.49 19.42 -10.13
CA MET A 19 -15.60 18.48 -10.36
C MET A 19 -15.17 17.00 -10.33
N ALA A 20 -13.88 16.74 -10.50
CA ALA A 20 -13.30 15.40 -10.44
C ALA A 20 -13.30 14.86 -9.01
N GLN A 21 -13.33 13.54 -8.87
CA GLN A 21 -13.18 12.90 -7.56
C GLN A 21 -11.78 13.12 -6.97
N ASP A 22 -10.75 13.14 -7.82
CA ASP A 22 -9.39 13.49 -7.45
C ASP A 22 -8.64 14.12 -8.63
N ASN A 23 -7.47 14.71 -8.35
CA ASN A 23 -6.64 15.32 -9.38
C ASN A 23 -6.15 14.30 -10.42
N THR A 24 -6.09 13.01 -10.08
CA THR A 24 -5.67 11.96 -11.03
C THR A 24 -6.72 11.74 -12.12
N ALA A 25 -8.01 11.70 -11.78
CA ALA A 25 -9.10 11.62 -12.75
C ALA A 25 -9.20 12.89 -13.61
N ALA A 26 -9.01 14.07 -13.01
CA ALA A 26 -8.96 15.32 -13.74
C ALA A 26 -7.86 15.31 -14.82
N LEU A 27 -6.66 14.84 -14.46
CA LEU A 27 -5.53 14.72 -15.40
C LEU A 27 -5.73 13.59 -16.42
N ALA A 28 -6.35 12.49 -16.02
CA ALA A 28 -6.69 11.39 -16.92
C ALA A 28 -7.65 11.84 -18.02
N LEU A 29 -8.67 12.65 -17.69
CA LEU A 29 -9.59 13.23 -18.68
C LEU A 29 -8.86 14.09 -19.72
N ARG A 30 -7.77 14.76 -19.31
CA ARG A 30 -6.94 15.57 -20.21
C ARG A 30 -5.97 14.75 -21.06
N GLY A 31 -5.72 13.50 -20.70
CA GLY A 31 -4.70 12.65 -21.33
C GLY A 31 -3.25 13.06 -21.04
N GLU A 32 -3.02 14.05 -20.17
CA GLU A 32 -1.70 14.63 -19.91
C GLU A 32 -1.31 14.49 -18.44
N PHE A 33 -0.28 13.67 -18.16
CA PHE A 33 0.34 13.60 -16.84
C PHE A 33 1.71 14.29 -16.84
N GLY A 34 1.79 15.44 -16.17
CA GLY A 34 3.07 16.07 -15.83
C GLY A 34 3.94 15.15 -14.95
N HIS A 35 5.25 15.40 -14.92
CA HIS A 35 6.23 14.55 -14.22
C HIS A 35 5.85 14.22 -12.77
N ALA A 36 5.30 15.19 -12.03
CA ALA A 36 4.90 15.03 -10.63
C ALA A 36 3.73 14.03 -10.45
N SER A 37 2.79 13.99 -11.40
CA SER A 37 1.53 13.22 -11.28
C SER A 37 1.61 11.82 -11.87
N ARG A 38 2.64 11.50 -12.66
CA ARG A 38 2.81 10.17 -13.29
C ARG A 38 2.86 9.03 -12.26
N GLY A 39 3.53 9.27 -11.13
CA GLY A 39 3.62 8.29 -10.05
C GLY A 39 2.25 7.94 -9.47
N ALA A 40 1.44 8.95 -9.18
CA ALA A 40 0.08 8.76 -8.67
C ALA A 40 -0.82 8.06 -9.69
N ALA A 41 -0.75 8.48 -10.96
CA ALA A 41 -1.51 7.90 -12.06
C ALA A 41 -1.20 6.42 -12.29
N ALA A 42 0.06 6.00 -12.14
CA ALA A 42 0.47 4.61 -12.35
C ALA A 42 -0.22 3.61 -11.40
N TYR A 43 -0.64 4.06 -10.21
CA TYR A 43 -1.32 3.21 -9.23
C TYR A 43 -2.83 3.29 -9.28
N ARG A 44 -3.39 4.23 -10.04
CA ARG A 44 -4.83 4.53 -10.04
C ARG A 44 -5.59 3.57 -10.96
N ARG A 45 -6.79 3.19 -10.52
CA ARG A 45 -7.81 2.52 -11.32
C ARG A 45 -9.04 3.40 -11.29
N LEU A 46 -9.52 3.81 -12.45
CA LEU A 46 -10.74 4.58 -12.63
C LEU A 46 -11.82 3.64 -13.15
N GLU A 47 -13.02 3.75 -12.59
CA GLU A 47 -14.16 2.94 -13.02
C GLU A 47 -14.57 3.29 -14.45
N ASP A 48 -15.19 2.32 -15.14
CA ASP A 48 -15.74 2.57 -16.45
C ASP A 48 -16.75 3.72 -16.41
N GLY A 49 -16.73 4.58 -17.42
CA GLY A 49 -17.61 5.74 -17.46
C GLY A 49 -17.29 6.86 -16.46
N GLU A 50 -16.34 6.72 -15.53
CA GLU A 50 -15.99 7.83 -14.61
C GLU A 50 -15.53 9.07 -15.38
N LEU A 51 -14.66 8.87 -16.38
CA LEU A 51 -14.18 9.95 -17.25
C LEU A 51 -15.30 10.54 -18.11
N SER A 52 -16.19 9.69 -18.63
CA SER A 52 -17.35 10.11 -19.41
C SER A 52 -18.31 10.94 -18.56
N LEU A 53 -18.57 10.52 -17.32
CA LEU A 53 -19.42 11.24 -16.38
C LEU A 53 -18.79 12.57 -15.98
N LEU A 54 -17.48 12.60 -15.70
CA LEU A 54 -16.76 13.84 -15.41
C LEU A 54 -16.86 14.81 -16.59
N PHE A 55 -16.61 14.32 -17.81
CA PHE A 55 -16.75 15.11 -19.03
C PHE A 55 -18.17 15.67 -19.19
N SER A 56 -19.19 14.82 -19.07
CA SER A 56 -20.61 15.23 -19.15
C SER A 56 -20.99 16.26 -18.09
N ARG A 57 -20.48 16.13 -16.86
CA ARG A 57 -20.72 17.10 -15.77
C ARG A 57 -20.10 18.46 -16.06
N VAL A 58 -18.81 18.49 -16.45
CA VAL A 58 -18.08 19.72 -16.76
C VAL A 58 -18.76 20.46 -17.91
N THR A 59 -19.14 19.74 -18.95
CA THR A 59 -19.70 20.31 -20.17
C THR A 59 -21.14 20.79 -19.98
N SER A 60 -21.94 20.06 -19.20
CA SER A 60 -23.27 20.52 -18.77
C SER A 60 -23.19 21.79 -17.94
N HIS A 61 -22.23 21.87 -17.00
CA HIS A 61 -22.03 23.09 -16.21
C HIS A 61 -21.62 24.29 -17.07
N LEU A 62 -20.69 24.09 -18.02
CA LEU A 62 -20.31 25.14 -18.97
C LEU A 62 -21.49 25.61 -19.83
N ARG A 63 -22.37 24.70 -20.24
CA ARG A 63 -23.59 25.03 -20.98
C ARG A 63 -24.55 25.89 -20.18
N GLU A 64 -24.78 25.55 -18.90
CA GLU A 64 -25.64 26.34 -18.03
C GLU A 64 -25.05 27.73 -17.74
N LEU A 65 -23.73 27.82 -17.54
CA LEU A 65 -23.04 29.12 -17.44
C LEU A 65 -23.20 29.94 -18.73
N ALA A 66 -23.02 29.33 -19.89
CA ALA A 66 -23.15 30.00 -21.18
C ALA A 66 -24.58 30.55 -21.39
N LYS A 67 -25.62 29.76 -21.08
CA LYS A 67 -27.02 30.21 -21.10
C LYS A 67 -27.25 31.38 -20.14
N ALA A 68 -26.74 31.31 -18.91
CA ALA A 68 -26.86 32.38 -17.93
C ALA A 68 -26.21 33.70 -18.40
N HIS A 69 -25.21 33.62 -19.27
CA HIS A 69 -24.55 34.77 -19.89
C HIS A 69 -25.12 35.17 -21.25
N GLY A 70 -26.29 34.66 -21.64
CA GLY A 70 -26.95 35.04 -22.90
C GLY A 70 -26.31 34.44 -24.16
N LEU A 71 -25.46 33.43 -24.01
CA LEU A 71 -24.90 32.67 -25.13
C LEU A 71 -25.87 31.55 -25.49
N HIS A 72 -26.73 31.81 -26.47
CA HIS A 72 -27.83 30.90 -26.86
C HIS A 72 -27.45 29.90 -27.96
N ASP A 73 -26.33 30.12 -28.65
CA ASP A 73 -25.89 29.30 -29.79
C ASP A 73 -24.58 28.55 -29.47
N VAL A 74 -24.60 27.77 -28.38
CA VAL A 74 -23.47 26.90 -27.99
C VAL A 74 -23.52 25.55 -28.72
N GLY A 75 -24.14 25.52 -29.91
CA GLY A 75 -24.54 24.31 -30.65
C GLY A 75 -23.39 23.38 -31.07
N ALA A 76 -22.13 23.73 -30.78
CA ALA A 76 -20.96 22.96 -31.16
C ALA A 76 -19.99 22.61 -30.00
N PHE A 77 -20.37 22.79 -28.73
CA PHE A 77 -19.47 22.48 -27.60
C PHE A 77 -20.17 21.82 -26.40
N PRO A 78 -19.85 20.56 -26.06
CA PRO A 78 -19.32 19.47 -26.89
C PRO A 78 -20.30 18.29 -27.04
N VAL A 79 -19.92 17.37 -27.92
CA VAL A 79 -20.54 16.08 -28.27
C VAL A 79 -21.18 15.43 -27.04
N GLN A 80 -22.49 15.19 -27.09
CA GLN A 80 -23.13 14.31 -26.10
C GLN A 80 -22.44 12.95 -26.20
N VAL A 81 -21.86 12.47 -25.10
CA VAL A 81 -21.59 11.04 -24.97
C VAL A 81 -22.97 10.40 -25.02
N THR A 82 -23.36 9.89 -26.18
CA THR A 82 -24.62 9.16 -26.29
C THR A 82 -24.46 7.91 -25.45
N ASP A 83 -25.32 7.75 -24.44
CA ASP A 83 -25.33 6.60 -23.53
C ASP A 83 -25.25 5.25 -24.29
N GLN A 84 -25.69 5.24 -25.55
CA GLN A 84 -25.64 4.11 -26.47
C GLN A 84 -24.22 3.54 -26.73
N GLU A 85 -23.14 4.34 -26.71
CA GLU A 85 -21.77 3.83 -26.93
C GLU A 85 -21.14 3.24 -25.66
N ALA A 86 -21.69 3.55 -24.49
CA ALA A 86 -21.24 3.07 -23.19
C ALA A 86 -21.92 1.75 -22.76
N VAL A 87 -23.10 1.43 -23.31
CA VAL A 87 -23.92 0.29 -22.87
C VAL A 87 -23.55 -1.03 -23.60
N ASP A 88 -22.94 -0.97 -24.79
CA ASP A 88 -22.70 -2.16 -25.63
C ASP A 88 -21.33 -2.86 -25.44
N LYS A 89 -20.51 -2.42 -24.48
CA LYS A 89 -19.24 -3.10 -24.14
C LYS A 89 -19.39 -3.82 -22.81
N GLY A 90 -19.68 -5.12 -22.85
CA GLY A 90 -19.56 -5.97 -21.66
C GLY A 90 -18.12 -5.98 -21.11
N PRO A 91 -17.83 -6.81 -20.08
CA PRO A 91 -18.08 -6.48 -18.67
C PRO A 91 -17.47 -5.13 -18.25
N VAL A 92 -18.00 -4.53 -17.17
CA VAL A 92 -17.55 -3.29 -16.51
C VAL A 92 -16.02 -3.08 -16.64
N GLY A 93 -15.61 -2.17 -17.52
CA GLY A 93 -14.21 -1.88 -17.79
C GLY A 93 -13.52 -1.09 -16.67
N PHE A 94 -12.24 -0.78 -16.85
CA PHE A 94 -11.55 0.21 -16.04
C PHE A 94 -10.43 0.86 -16.84
N VAL A 95 -10.11 2.11 -16.52
CA VAL A 95 -8.96 2.82 -17.08
C VAL A 95 -7.86 2.90 -16.03
N GLY A 96 -6.62 2.55 -16.42
CA GLY A 96 -5.47 2.59 -15.53
C GLY A 96 -4.99 1.22 -15.09
N SER A 97 -4.65 1.07 -13.82
CA SER A 97 -3.91 -0.10 -13.34
C SER A 97 -4.73 -1.39 -13.28
N SER A 98 -4.24 -2.43 -13.96
CA SER A 98 -4.76 -3.80 -13.89
C SER A 98 -4.27 -4.61 -12.67
N LYS A 99 -3.39 -4.03 -11.85
CA LYS A 99 -2.79 -4.72 -10.69
C LYS A 99 -3.60 -4.57 -9.41
N ALA A 100 -4.57 -3.65 -9.38
CA ALA A 100 -5.43 -3.45 -8.23
C ALA A 100 -6.46 -4.58 -8.15
N LEU A 101 -6.42 -5.32 -7.06
CA LEU A 101 -7.40 -6.35 -6.70
C LEU A 101 -8.35 -5.82 -5.62
N PRO A 102 -9.59 -6.33 -5.50
CA PRO A 102 -10.43 -6.06 -4.35
C PRO A 102 -9.72 -6.46 -3.04
N PRO A 103 -9.90 -5.74 -1.92
CA PRO A 103 -9.33 -6.12 -0.63
C PRO A 103 -9.64 -7.57 -0.24
N GLU A 104 -10.85 -8.04 -0.51
CA GLU A 104 -11.37 -9.35 -0.14
C GLU A 104 -10.58 -10.50 -0.80
N TYR A 105 -9.92 -10.22 -1.93
CA TYR A 105 -9.05 -11.19 -2.60
C TYR A 105 -7.90 -11.66 -1.68
N PHE A 106 -7.41 -10.76 -0.81
CA PHE A 106 -6.32 -11.05 0.10
C PHE A 106 -6.71 -11.96 1.27
N GLN A 107 -8.01 -12.18 1.53
CA GLN A 107 -8.48 -13.06 2.61
C GLN A 107 -7.91 -14.46 2.47
N SER A 108 -7.90 -15.00 1.25
CA SER A 108 -7.35 -16.33 0.97
C SER A 108 -5.84 -16.42 1.24
N VAL A 109 -5.10 -15.35 0.95
CA VAL A 109 -3.64 -15.26 1.14
C VAL A 109 -3.31 -15.16 2.63
N PHE A 110 -4.01 -14.27 3.36
CA PHE A 110 -3.85 -14.14 4.80
C PHE A 110 -4.22 -15.43 5.52
N ALA A 111 -5.39 -16.02 5.23
CA ALA A 111 -5.82 -17.29 5.84
C ALA A 111 -4.81 -18.42 5.61
N HIS A 112 -4.20 -18.49 4.43
CA HIS A 112 -3.14 -19.46 4.15
C HIS A 112 -1.89 -19.22 5.00
N LEU A 113 -1.37 -17.99 5.03
CA LEU A 113 -0.18 -17.66 5.82
C LEU A 113 -0.43 -17.88 7.32
N GLU A 114 -1.60 -17.51 7.83
CA GLU A 114 -2.01 -17.77 9.21
C GLU A 114 -2.08 -19.27 9.50
N SER A 115 -2.66 -20.07 8.61
CA SER A 115 -2.68 -21.54 8.73
C SER A 115 -1.27 -22.14 8.75
N GLU A 116 -0.36 -21.64 7.90
CA GLU A 116 1.02 -22.11 7.88
C GLU A 116 1.80 -21.70 9.14
N VAL A 117 1.53 -20.51 9.70
CA VAL A 117 2.09 -20.10 11.01
C VAL A 117 1.61 -21.06 12.09
N ASP A 118 0.31 -21.35 12.13
CA ASP A 118 -0.29 -22.25 13.11
C ASP A 118 0.27 -23.67 13.04
N LYS A 119 0.43 -24.22 11.82
CA LYS A 119 1.04 -25.53 11.59
C LYS A 119 2.51 -25.54 12.02
N ALA A 120 3.27 -24.50 11.67
CA ALA A 120 4.69 -24.40 12.03
C ALA A 120 4.88 -24.28 13.56
N ALA A 121 4.03 -23.50 14.23
CA ALA A 121 4.04 -23.38 15.68
C ALA A 121 3.69 -24.71 16.37
N ALA A 122 2.65 -25.41 15.89
CA ALA A 122 2.27 -26.73 16.40
C ALA A 122 3.35 -27.79 16.17
N GLN A 123 4.03 -27.78 15.02
CA GLN A 123 5.17 -28.66 14.77
C GLN A 123 6.31 -28.38 15.75
N THR A 124 6.63 -27.10 15.92
CA THR A 124 7.67 -26.66 16.85
C THR A 124 7.38 -27.14 18.27
N HIS A 125 6.16 -26.94 18.77
CA HIS A 125 5.75 -27.38 20.11
C HIS A 125 5.86 -28.91 20.28
N ARG A 126 5.44 -29.69 19.28
CA ARG A 126 5.57 -31.16 19.31
C ARG A 126 7.02 -31.63 19.40
N GLU A 127 7.95 -30.95 18.73
CA GLU A 127 9.37 -31.31 18.77
C GLU A 127 10.06 -30.96 20.09
N ILE A 128 9.59 -29.93 20.81
CA ILE A 128 10.10 -29.59 22.15
C ILE A 128 9.93 -30.79 23.09
N GLY A 129 8.78 -31.47 23.03
CA GLY A 129 8.45 -32.56 23.95
C GLY A 129 9.04 -33.94 23.62
N SER A 130 9.64 -34.13 22.43
CA SER A 130 10.05 -35.46 21.96
C SER A 130 11.57 -35.63 21.84
N THR A 131 12.22 -34.87 20.97
CA THR A 131 13.61 -35.09 20.55
C THR A 131 14.46 -33.82 20.53
N GLY A 132 13.86 -32.67 20.84
CA GLY A 132 14.43 -31.35 20.66
C GLY A 132 14.12 -30.78 19.27
N VAL A 133 13.91 -29.46 19.23
CA VAL A 133 13.48 -28.74 18.02
C VAL A 133 14.62 -28.62 17.01
N THR A 134 14.34 -28.93 15.75
CA THR A 134 15.33 -28.77 14.68
C THR A 134 15.47 -27.31 14.24
N VAL A 135 16.66 -26.95 13.73
CA VAL A 135 16.89 -25.61 13.14
C VAL A 135 15.95 -25.36 11.96
N GLU A 136 15.66 -26.38 11.15
CA GLU A 136 14.74 -26.27 10.02
C GLU A 136 13.32 -25.90 10.47
N THR A 137 12.82 -26.56 11.51
CA THR A 137 11.50 -26.27 12.09
C THR A 137 11.42 -24.83 12.61
N LEU A 138 12.47 -24.35 13.30
CA LEU A 138 12.52 -22.96 13.76
C LEU A 138 12.58 -21.95 12.63
N LEU A 139 13.39 -22.22 11.60
CA LEU A 139 13.48 -21.37 10.42
C LEU A 139 12.13 -21.33 9.68
N LYS A 140 11.45 -22.47 9.54
CA LYS A 140 10.12 -22.51 8.93
C LYS A 140 9.11 -21.65 9.68
N LEU A 141 9.07 -21.75 11.01
CA LEU A 141 8.21 -20.89 11.83
C LEU A 141 8.53 -19.40 11.62
N GLN A 142 9.82 -19.04 11.68
CA GLN A 142 10.24 -17.65 11.52
C GLN A 142 9.91 -17.08 10.15
N GLN A 143 10.22 -17.83 9.08
CA GLN A 143 10.04 -17.41 7.70
C GLN A 143 8.56 -17.28 7.34
N THR A 144 7.71 -18.19 7.80
CA THR A 144 6.26 -18.07 7.59
C THR A 144 5.69 -16.87 8.34
N HIS A 145 6.11 -16.65 9.59
CA HIS A 145 5.70 -15.45 10.34
C HIS A 145 6.23 -14.16 9.71
N ALA A 146 7.42 -14.18 9.13
CA ALA A 146 7.99 -13.06 8.37
C ALA A 146 7.10 -12.71 7.17
N ARG A 147 6.66 -13.71 6.40
CA ARG A 147 5.77 -13.52 5.24
C ARG A 147 4.40 -12.96 5.62
N LEU A 148 3.80 -13.45 6.70
CA LEU A 148 2.56 -12.88 7.23
C LEU A 148 2.74 -11.40 7.61
N THR A 149 3.81 -11.10 8.35
CA THR A 149 4.15 -9.73 8.80
C THR A 149 4.44 -8.82 7.60
N TYR A 150 5.14 -9.33 6.58
CA TYR A 150 5.45 -8.61 5.35
C TYR A 150 4.19 -8.23 4.57
N LEU A 151 3.29 -9.20 4.35
CA LEU A 151 2.04 -8.93 3.65
C LEU A 151 1.17 -7.94 4.43
N ALA A 152 1.02 -8.15 5.75
CA ALA A 152 0.26 -7.26 6.62
C ALA A 152 0.78 -5.82 6.55
N LEU A 153 2.11 -5.65 6.60
CA LEU A 153 2.74 -4.35 6.49
C LEU A 153 2.51 -3.71 5.11
N LEU A 154 2.78 -4.42 4.01
CA LEU A 154 2.58 -3.87 2.66
C LEU A 154 1.12 -3.52 2.40
N PHE A 155 0.18 -4.38 2.83
CA PHE A 155 -1.24 -4.21 2.61
C PHE A 155 -1.76 -3.01 3.41
N SER A 156 -1.50 -2.95 4.72
CA SER A 156 -2.01 -1.91 5.61
C SER A 156 -1.43 -0.51 5.39
N THR A 157 -0.25 -0.40 4.77
CA THR A 157 0.45 0.87 4.61
C THR A 157 0.55 1.34 3.15
N GLY A 158 0.32 0.45 2.17
CA GLY A 158 0.50 0.78 0.77
C GLY A 158 1.95 1.11 0.39
N ILE A 159 2.93 0.74 1.21
CA ILE A 159 4.35 0.98 0.92
C ILE A 159 4.81 0.13 -0.27
N ARG A 160 5.92 0.52 -0.89
CA ARG A 160 6.56 -0.26 -1.95
C ARG A 160 7.17 -1.53 -1.35
N PRO A 161 7.30 -2.60 -2.15
CA PRO A 161 8.07 -3.78 -1.77
C PRO A 161 9.43 -3.44 -1.16
N ILE A 162 9.76 -4.09 -0.03
CA ILE A 162 11.00 -3.82 0.71
C ILE A 162 12.22 -4.18 -0.14
N VAL A 163 13.12 -3.21 -0.29
CA VAL A 163 14.42 -3.31 -0.95
C VAL A 163 15.54 -2.90 0.01
N LYS A 164 16.80 -2.92 -0.45
CA LYS A 164 17.99 -2.68 0.40
C LYS A 164 17.95 -1.33 1.13
N ARG A 165 17.51 -0.26 0.45
CA ARG A 165 17.45 1.10 0.99
C ARG A 165 16.16 1.41 1.76
N THR A 166 15.21 0.48 1.83
CA THR A 166 13.97 0.71 2.56
C THR A 166 14.26 0.90 4.05
N GLN A 167 13.63 1.92 4.63
CA GLN A 167 13.61 2.21 6.06
C GLN A 167 12.16 2.32 6.52
N LEU A 168 11.91 1.82 7.73
CA LEU A 168 10.62 1.89 8.39
C LEU A 168 10.88 2.02 9.88
N ARG A 169 10.27 3.01 10.53
CA ARG A 169 10.32 3.16 11.98
C ARG A 169 8.96 3.44 12.56
N LEU A 170 8.62 2.78 13.67
CA LEU A 170 7.47 3.13 14.48
C LEU A 170 7.87 4.26 15.43
N ILE A 171 7.19 5.41 15.33
CA ILE A 171 7.34 6.52 16.27
C ILE A 171 5.92 6.95 16.66
N ASP A 172 5.66 6.93 17.96
CA ASP A 172 4.31 7.11 18.53
C ASP A 172 3.31 6.12 17.88
N ASP A 173 2.28 6.63 17.21
CA ASP A 173 1.24 5.85 16.52
C ASP A 173 1.36 5.90 14.99
N CYS A 174 2.58 6.08 14.48
CA CYS A 174 2.83 6.29 13.06
C CYS A 174 4.06 5.53 12.53
N TRP A 175 3.92 5.02 11.31
CA TRP A 175 5.01 4.47 10.51
C TRP A 175 5.72 5.57 9.74
N HIS A 176 7.01 5.76 10.01
CA HIS A 176 7.90 6.63 9.25
C HIS A 176 8.59 5.79 8.18
N VAL A 177 8.32 6.09 6.91
CA VAL A 177 8.74 5.26 5.77
C VAL A 177 9.67 6.02 4.85
N GLN A 178 10.72 5.35 4.41
CA GLN A 178 11.51 5.72 3.24
C GLN A 178 11.69 4.47 2.37
N ASP A 179 11.06 4.42 1.20
CA ASP A 179 11.03 3.19 0.38
C ASP A 179 11.32 3.39 -1.11
N LYS A 180 11.70 4.61 -1.52
CA LYS A 180 12.11 4.88 -2.89
C LYS A 180 13.58 4.50 -3.08
N ASP A 181 13.83 3.61 -4.03
CA ASP A 181 15.17 3.12 -4.35
C ASP A 181 15.84 3.99 -5.42
N SER A 182 16.07 5.27 -5.09
CA SER A 182 16.79 6.21 -5.96
C SER A 182 17.89 6.88 -5.16
N THR A 183 19.08 6.99 -5.74
CA THR A 183 20.21 7.71 -5.14
C THR A 183 19.97 9.21 -5.05
N ASP A 184 19.19 9.74 -5.99
CA ASP A 184 19.04 11.18 -6.21
C ASP A 184 17.76 11.72 -5.58
N TYR A 185 16.89 10.84 -5.05
CA TYR A 185 15.62 11.25 -4.47
C TYR A 185 15.21 10.34 -3.30
N GLU A 186 15.11 10.95 -2.12
CA GLU A 186 14.59 10.31 -0.92
C GLU A 186 13.12 10.70 -0.72
N GLU A 187 12.22 9.74 -0.87
CA GLU A 187 10.82 9.94 -0.51
C GLU A 187 10.62 9.50 0.93
N ARG A 188 10.28 10.45 1.81
CA ARG A 188 9.97 10.20 3.22
C ARG A 188 8.50 10.54 3.49
N ARG A 189 7.82 9.70 4.26
CA ARG A 189 6.42 9.93 4.61
C ARG A 189 6.04 9.27 5.92
N VAL A 190 4.90 9.69 6.44
CA VAL A 190 4.30 9.18 7.68
C VAL A 190 2.99 8.49 7.31
N ILE A 191 2.66 7.38 7.97
CA ILE A 191 1.44 6.60 7.72
C ILE A 191 0.87 6.19 9.09
N PRO A 192 -0.46 6.28 9.33
CA PRO A 192 -1.03 5.79 10.59
C PRO A 192 -0.66 4.34 10.87
N ALA A 193 -0.23 4.05 12.08
CA ALA A 193 0.05 2.69 12.52
C ALA A 193 -1.21 2.06 13.13
N LEU A 194 -1.72 1.01 12.50
CA LEU A 194 -2.83 0.23 13.03
C LEU A 194 -2.33 -0.71 14.12
N ARG A 195 -3.05 -0.78 15.25
CA ARG A 195 -2.62 -1.56 16.42
C ARG A 195 -2.37 -3.03 16.10
N SER A 196 -3.22 -3.67 15.32
CA SER A 196 -3.05 -5.08 14.92
C SER A 196 -1.75 -5.31 14.15
N VAL A 197 -1.39 -4.39 13.24
CA VAL A 197 -0.16 -4.47 12.45
C VAL A 197 1.06 -4.19 13.31
N VAL A 198 0.98 -3.22 14.22
CA VAL A 198 2.03 -2.97 15.22
C VAL A 198 2.29 -4.22 16.06
N SER A 199 1.23 -4.84 16.62
CA SER A 199 1.36 -6.09 17.38
C SER A 199 2.03 -7.19 16.56
N GLN A 200 1.61 -7.39 15.31
CA GLN A 200 2.21 -8.37 14.41
C GLN A 200 3.72 -8.16 14.19
N VAL A 201 4.14 -6.92 13.96
CA VAL A 201 5.57 -6.56 13.80
C VAL A 201 6.35 -6.79 15.09
N LEU A 202 5.79 -6.41 16.24
CA LEU A 202 6.42 -6.61 17.54
C LEU A 202 6.55 -8.10 17.89
N TRP A 203 5.50 -8.89 17.71
CA TRP A 203 5.55 -10.34 17.91
C TRP A 203 6.53 -11.02 16.98
N HIS A 204 6.67 -10.55 15.74
CA HIS A 204 7.66 -11.07 14.81
C HIS A 204 9.10 -10.84 15.27
N ARG A 205 9.37 -9.64 15.80
CA ARG A 205 10.69 -9.32 16.37
C ARG A 205 10.98 -10.15 17.61
N GLN A 206 10.02 -10.23 18.53
CA GLN A 206 10.15 -11.06 19.74
C GLN A 206 10.41 -12.52 19.39
N LEU A 207 9.68 -13.08 18.42
CA LEU A 207 9.94 -14.42 17.90
C LEU A 207 11.38 -14.52 17.38
N THR A 208 11.81 -13.59 16.51
CA THR A 208 13.15 -13.63 15.91
C THR A 208 14.25 -13.54 16.98
N GLU A 209 14.09 -12.69 17.98
CA GLU A 209 15.01 -12.57 19.11
C GLU A 209 15.05 -13.83 19.97
N GLU A 210 13.89 -14.44 20.26
CA GLU A 210 13.79 -15.71 20.97
C GLU A 210 14.55 -16.82 20.23
N LEU A 211 14.32 -16.93 18.92
CA LEU A 211 14.95 -17.95 18.09
C LEU A 211 16.47 -17.73 18.01
N LEU A 212 16.92 -16.47 17.90
CA LEU A 212 18.34 -16.14 17.96
C LEU A 212 18.95 -16.44 19.32
N ARG A 213 18.20 -16.34 20.43
CA ARG A 213 18.70 -16.73 21.76
C ARG A 213 18.84 -18.25 21.91
N ARG A 214 17.94 -19.02 21.28
CA ARG A 214 17.93 -20.51 21.33
C ARG A 214 18.82 -21.17 20.28
N ALA A 215 19.11 -20.50 19.17
CA ALA A 215 19.95 -21.05 18.10
C ALA A 215 21.38 -21.49 18.53
N PRO A 216 22.09 -20.78 19.43
CA PRO A 216 23.42 -21.20 19.90
C PRO A 216 23.41 -22.56 20.60
N SER A 217 22.35 -22.86 21.35
CA SER A 217 22.17 -24.15 22.03
C SER A 217 21.85 -25.31 21.09
N LEU A 218 21.49 -25.04 19.83
CA LEU A 218 21.05 -26.08 18.90
C LEU A 218 22.15 -26.68 18.02
N LYS A 219 23.34 -26.07 17.90
CA LYS A 219 24.50 -26.63 17.14
C LYS A 219 25.82 -25.85 17.18
N ARG A 220 26.04 -24.88 18.10
CA ARG A 220 27.21 -23.95 18.07
C ARG A 220 27.36 -23.21 16.72
N MET A 221 26.24 -22.84 16.11
CA MET A 221 26.24 -22.16 14.82
C MET A 221 26.63 -20.69 14.96
N ARG A 222 27.42 -20.17 14.01
CA ARG A 222 27.73 -18.74 13.93
C ARG A 222 26.45 -17.96 13.62
N GLN A 223 26.29 -16.82 14.26
CA GLN A 223 25.21 -15.88 13.95
C GLN A 223 25.77 -14.69 13.18
N GLU A 224 25.20 -14.45 12.01
CA GLU A 224 25.46 -13.24 11.23
C GLU A 224 24.19 -12.39 11.24
N SER A 225 24.29 -11.15 11.73
CA SER A 225 23.18 -10.19 11.66
C SER A 225 23.59 -9.04 10.76
N CYS A 226 22.85 -8.85 9.66
CA CYS A 226 23.05 -7.78 8.70
C CYS A 226 21.79 -6.94 8.54
N TYR A 227 21.21 -6.53 9.67
CA TYR A 227 20.07 -5.63 9.75
C TYR A 227 20.34 -4.49 10.74
N ASP A 228 19.60 -3.40 10.57
CA ASP A 228 19.65 -2.25 11.46
C ASP A 228 18.59 -2.45 12.55
N LYS A 229 19.00 -2.45 13.81
CA LYS A 229 18.12 -2.68 14.96
C LYS A 229 17.13 -1.55 15.18
N GLU A 230 17.40 -0.36 14.62
CA GLU A 230 16.48 0.78 14.72
C GLU A 230 15.31 0.71 13.73
N GLN A 231 15.27 -0.30 12.84
CA GLN A 231 14.27 -0.43 11.78
C GLN A 231 13.22 -1.48 12.10
N ASP A 232 11.94 -1.13 11.90
CA ASP A 232 10.73 -1.95 12.12
C ASP A 232 10.35 -2.81 10.91
N LEU A 233 11.31 -3.14 10.06
CA LEU A 233 11.10 -4.02 8.92
C LEU A 233 11.07 -5.50 9.34
N PRO A 234 10.20 -6.32 8.72
CA PRO A 234 10.23 -7.76 8.92
C PRO A 234 11.62 -8.35 8.65
N LEU A 235 12.03 -9.29 9.49
CA LEU A 235 13.32 -9.95 9.42
C LEU A 235 13.17 -11.32 8.76
N TRP A 236 14.25 -11.75 8.11
CA TRP A 236 14.35 -13.03 7.44
C TRP A 236 15.57 -13.78 7.98
N MET A 237 15.34 -14.96 8.54
CA MET A 237 16.39 -15.89 8.95
C MET A 237 16.59 -16.93 7.87
N GLU A 238 17.84 -17.17 7.49
CA GLU A 238 18.22 -18.21 6.54
C GLU A 238 19.43 -18.99 7.05
N GLN A 239 19.46 -20.29 6.72
CA GLN A 239 20.62 -21.12 6.97
C GLN A 239 21.69 -20.84 5.91
N THR A 240 22.93 -20.72 6.36
CA THR A 240 24.14 -20.56 5.54
C THR A 240 25.09 -21.72 5.84
N SER A 241 26.14 -21.87 5.03
CA SER A 241 27.18 -22.89 5.26
C SER A 241 27.89 -22.77 6.61
N GLY A 242 27.96 -21.56 7.18
CA GLY A 242 28.62 -21.27 8.46
C GLY A 242 27.70 -21.08 9.66
N GLY A 243 26.37 -21.07 9.48
CA GLY A 243 25.42 -20.83 10.57
C GLY A 243 24.11 -20.17 10.12
N ILE A 244 23.52 -19.33 10.95
CA ILE A 244 22.28 -18.60 10.62
C ILE A 244 22.61 -17.15 10.30
N ARG A 245 22.05 -16.66 9.19
CA ARG A 245 22.05 -15.25 8.83
C ARG A 245 20.67 -14.65 9.05
N THR A 246 20.63 -13.51 9.72
CA THR A 246 19.42 -12.68 9.87
C THR A 246 19.60 -11.38 9.09
N ARG A 247 18.65 -11.11 8.20
CA ARG A 247 18.62 -9.91 7.34
C ARG A 247 17.22 -9.33 7.28
N ARG A 248 17.06 -8.17 6.65
CA ARG A 248 15.73 -7.66 6.29
C ARG A 248 15.07 -8.59 5.27
N MET A 249 13.77 -8.83 5.43
CA MET A 249 12.98 -9.51 4.41
C MET A 249 12.86 -8.63 3.17
N GLN A 250 12.96 -9.24 2.00
CA GLN A 250 12.85 -8.59 0.69
C GLN A 250 11.68 -9.20 -0.09
N GLN A 251 11.25 -8.52 -1.15
CA GLN A 251 10.17 -9.00 -2.03
C GLN A 251 10.40 -10.44 -2.54
N LYS A 252 11.65 -10.78 -2.89
CA LYS A 252 12.04 -12.13 -3.32
C LYS A 252 11.70 -13.25 -2.33
N ASP A 253 11.61 -12.94 -1.03
CA ASP A 253 11.28 -13.92 0.01
C ASP A 253 9.77 -14.19 0.10
N PHE A 254 8.97 -13.31 -0.52
CA PHE A 254 7.51 -13.39 -0.63
C PHE A 254 7.03 -13.80 -2.04
N ASP A 255 7.84 -13.62 -3.09
CA ASP A 255 7.44 -13.80 -4.49
C ASP A 255 6.78 -15.14 -4.79
N ALA A 256 7.24 -16.24 -4.18
CA ALA A 256 6.62 -17.56 -4.36
C ALA A 256 5.15 -17.57 -3.88
N VAL A 257 4.87 -17.04 -2.68
CA VAL A 257 3.50 -16.92 -2.16
C VAL A 257 2.69 -15.96 -3.03
N GLY A 258 3.28 -14.85 -3.46
CA GLY A 258 2.61 -13.92 -4.36
C GLY A 258 2.20 -14.58 -5.68
N PHE A 259 3.09 -15.37 -6.28
CA PHE A 259 2.85 -16.08 -7.53
C PHE A 259 1.74 -17.13 -7.40
N ASP A 260 1.76 -17.95 -6.34
CA ASP A 260 0.76 -18.99 -6.09
C ASP A 260 -0.67 -18.42 -5.97
N TYR A 261 -0.78 -17.16 -5.55
CA TYR A 261 -2.04 -16.43 -5.41
C TYR A 261 -2.26 -15.39 -6.51
N GLY A 262 -1.52 -15.43 -7.62
CA GLY A 262 -1.72 -14.52 -8.76
C GLY A 262 -1.49 -13.03 -8.44
N LEU A 263 -0.74 -12.72 -7.38
CA LEU A 263 -0.45 -11.35 -6.97
C LEU A 263 0.64 -10.75 -7.86
N ALA A 264 0.27 -9.74 -8.65
CA ALA A 264 1.24 -8.95 -9.40
C ALA A 264 2.18 -8.16 -8.46
N PRO A 265 3.42 -7.85 -8.88
CA PRO A 265 4.29 -6.97 -8.11
C PRO A 265 3.62 -5.63 -7.80
N ARG A 266 3.65 -5.24 -6.52
CA ARG A 266 3.01 -4.05 -5.95
C ARG A 266 1.47 -4.11 -5.85
N ALA A 267 0.84 -5.27 -6.05
CA ALA A 267 -0.63 -5.41 -5.97
C ALA A 267 -1.23 -4.77 -4.70
N THR A 268 -0.60 -4.98 -3.53
CA THR A 268 -1.00 -4.36 -2.25
C THR A 268 -1.12 -2.83 -2.33
N ARG A 269 -0.10 -2.15 -2.88
CA ARG A 269 -0.12 -0.69 -3.07
C ARG A 269 -1.22 -0.27 -4.04
N HIS A 270 -1.39 -0.98 -5.15
CA HIS A 270 -2.44 -0.68 -6.13
C HIS A 270 -3.84 -0.83 -5.52
N THR A 271 -4.08 -1.92 -4.79
CA THR A 271 -5.33 -2.17 -4.04
C THR A 271 -5.57 -1.09 -2.99
N PHE A 272 -4.53 -0.69 -2.24
CA PHE A 272 -4.61 0.38 -1.25
C PHE A 272 -5.04 1.72 -1.91
N VAL A 273 -4.38 2.11 -3.00
CA VAL A 273 -4.72 3.36 -3.72
C VAL A 273 -6.13 3.31 -4.31
N ALA A 274 -6.50 2.22 -4.97
CA ALA A 274 -7.80 2.08 -5.62
C ALA A 274 -8.94 2.10 -4.61
N THR A 275 -8.80 1.39 -3.49
CA THR A 275 -9.87 1.26 -2.49
C THR A 275 -10.05 2.52 -1.66
N LEU A 276 -8.95 3.17 -1.25
CA LEU A 276 -9.03 4.30 -0.33
C LEU A 276 -9.40 5.62 -1.00
N ARG A 277 -9.28 5.70 -2.33
CA ARG A 277 -9.53 6.92 -3.11
C ARG A 277 -10.90 7.55 -2.87
N SER A 278 -11.96 6.75 -2.78
CA SER A 278 -13.33 7.24 -2.55
C SER A 278 -13.67 7.42 -1.07
N ARG A 279 -12.77 7.01 -0.18
CA ARG A 279 -13.06 6.85 1.26
C ARG A 279 -12.22 7.77 2.14
N VAL A 280 -11.10 8.29 1.64
CA VAL A 280 -10.16 9.17 2.34
C VAL A 280 -9.94 10.44 1.52
N SER A 281 -9.65 11.56 2.19
CA SER A 281 -9.32 12.80 1.49
C SER A 281 -8.11 12.61 0.57
N GLU A 282 -8.13 13.25 -0.60
CA GLU A 282 -7.01 13.14 -1.56
C GLU A 282 -5.68 13.58 -0.94
N SER A 283 -5.71 14.60 -0.07
CA SER A 283 -4.52 15.10 0.64
C SER A 283 -3.91 14.04 1.55
N GLU A 284 -4.71 13.38 2.39
CA GLU A 284 -4.23 12.34 3.30
C GLU A 284 -3.76 11.10 2.54
N LEU A 285 -4.48 10.70 1.49
CA LEU A 285 -4.08 9.58 0.65
C LEU A 285 -2.74 9.86 -0.06
N ASN A 286 -2.57 11.06 -0.63
CA ASN A 286 -1.32 11.44 -1.26
C ASN A 286 -0.17 11.57 -0.25
N ALA A 287 -0.44 12.02 0.98
CA ALA A 287 0.54 12.06 2.07
C ALA A 287 1.00 10.65 2.45
N MET A 288 0.09 9.69 2.62
CA MET A 288 0.44 8.28 2.90
C MET A 288 1.22 7.60 1.77
N LEU A 289 1.04 8.05 0.53
CA LEU A 289 1.68 7.49 -0.65
C LEU A 289 2.95 8.22 -1.09
N GLY A 290 3.23 9.41 -0.53
CA GLY A 290 4.35 10.27 -0.92
C GLY A 290 4.21 10.86 -2.33
N HIS A 291 2.98 11.14 -2.77
CA HIS A 291 2.68 11.73 -4.08
C HIS A 291 2.59 13.28 -4.02
N SER A 292 2.76 13.94 -5.18
CA SER A 292 2.66 15.39 -5.30
C SER A 292 1.25 15.87 -4.96
N GLY A 293 1.15 16.85 -4.06
CA GLY A 293 -0.12 17.27 -3.43
C GLY A 293 -0.26 16.86 -1.96
N GLY A 294 0.54 15.89 -1.50
CA GLY A 294 0.68 15.53 -0.07
C GLY A 294 1.95 16.09 0.60
N GLY A 295 2.88 16.64 -0.19
CA GLY A 295 4.13 17.24 0.28
C GLY A 295 5.37 16.71 -0.44
N TRP A 296 5.66 17.24 -1.64
CA TRP A 296 6.99 17.08 -2.26
C TRP A 296 8.06 17.98 -1.58
N PHE A 297 7.65 18.92 -0.74
CA PHE A 297 8.50 19.84 0.03
C PHE A 297 8.34 19.67 1.55
N ARG A 298 8.22 18.43 2.04
CA ARG A 298 8.20 18.15 3.48
C ARG A 298 9.51 17.48 3.87
N GLU A 299 10.59 18.26 3.81
CA GLU A 299 11.97 17.82 4.06
C GLU A 299 12.23 17.39 5.52
N SER A 300 11.25 17.51 6.43
CA SER A 300 11.35 16.94 7.77
C SER A 300 10.14 16.08 8.12
N THR A 301 10.43 14.87 8.58
CA THR A 301 9.47 13.98 9.28
C THR A 301 8.82 14.66 10.49
N ILE A 302 9.41 15.75 11.00
CA ILE A 302 8.94 16.56 12.12
C ILE A 302 7.82 17.53 11.72
N SER A 303 7.72 18.00 10.46
CA SER A 303 6.60 18.88 10.06
C SER A 303 5.32 18.13 9.69
N MET A 304 5.39 16.79 9.58
CA MET A 304 4.22 15.93 9.37
C MET A 304 3.55 15.46 10.66
N THR A 305 4.24 15.48 11.80
CA THR A 305 3.66 15.09 13.10
C THR A 305 2.64 16.11 13.61
N SER A 306 2.64 17.34 13.12
CA SER A 306 1.74 18.40 13.60
C SER A 306 0.31 18.33 13.06
N THR A 307 0.06 17.63 11.94
CA THR A 307 -1.31 17.40 11.45
C THR A 307 -1.67 15.93 11.61
N PRO A 308 -2.34 15.55 12.72
CA PRO A 308 -2.78 14.18 12.90
C PRO A 308 -3.75 13.79 11.76
N TYR A 309 -3.57 12.60 11.21
CA TYR A 309 -4.55 11.98 10.32
C TYR A 309 -5.93 11.96 10.99
N SER A 310 -6.97 12.22 10.21
CA SER A 310 -8.33 12.25 10.72
C SER A 310 -8.72 10.89 11.34
N LYS A 311 -9.61 10.94 12.34
CA LYS A 311 -10.18 9.71 12.93
C LYS A 311 -10.85 8.85 11.86
N HIS A 312 -11.50 9.50 10.89
CA HIS A 312 -12.12 8.85 9.73
C HIS A 312 -11.10 8.05 8.91
N THR A 313 -9.94 8.62 8.58
CA THR A 313 -8.87 7.91 7.86
C THR A 313 -8.41 6.67 8.61
N ARG A 314 -8.20 6.78 9.93
CA ARG A 314 -7.78 5.63 10.76
C ARG A 314 -8.84 4.53 10.77
N GLN A 315 -10.11 4.89 10.86
CA GLN A 315 -11.23 3.96 10.80
C GLN A 315 -11.27 3.24 9.44
N VAL A 316 -11.23 3.99 8.34
CA VAL A 316 -11.24 3.43 6.99
C VAL A 316 -10.05 2.49 6.75
N LEU A 317 -8.86 2.82 7.28
CA LEU A 317 -7.69 1.93 7.22
C LEU A 317 -7.91 0.64 8.01
N SER A 318 -8.54 0.70 9.19
CA SER A 318 -8.90 -0.51 9.96
C SER A 318 -9.86 -1.39 9.16
N GLU A 319 -10.94 -0.82 8.65
CA GLU A 319 -11.94 -1.53 7.85
C GLU A 319 -11.34 -2.13 6.57
N PHE A 320 -10.40 -1.44 5.92
CA PHE A 320 -9.67 -1.96 4.76
C PHE A 320 -8.80 -3.18 5.11
N VAL A 321 -8.11 -3.15 6.25
CA VAL A 321 -7.28 -4.28 6.70
C VAL A 321 -8.16 -5.46 7.12
N GLU A 322 -9.27 -5.18 7.80
CA GLU A 322 -10.28 -6.17 8.18
C GLU A 322 -10.94 -6.83 6.96
N SER A 323 -11.28 -6.06 5.92
CA SER A 323 -11.84 -6.64 4.69
C SER A 323 -10.85 -7.51 3.93
N GLY A 324 -9.55 -7.22 4.04
CA GLY A 324 -8.47 -8.11 3.60
C GLY A 324 -8.36 -9.41 4.39
N GLY A 325 -9.03 -9.54 5.54
CA GLY A 325 -9.01 -10.74 6.37
C GLY A 325 -7.77 -10.90 7.25
N PHE A 326 -7.00 -9.83 7.45
CA PHE A 326 -5.82 -9.89 8.31
C PHE A 326 -6.21 -9.95 9.79
N SER A 327 -5.74 -10.99 10.48
CA SER A 327 -5.69 -11.03 11.93
C SER A 327 -4.24 -11.14 12.39
N ALA A 328 -3.87 -10.34 13.40
CA ALA A 328 -2.56 -10.50 14.03
C ALA A 328 -2.46 -11.89 14.67
N ARG A 329 -1.31 -12.55 14.52
CA ARG A 329 -1.03 -13.89 15.04
C ARG A 329 0.21 -13.84 15.92
N ASN A 330 0.06 -14.23 17.18
CA ASN A 330 1.18 -14.38 18.10
C ASN A 330 1.62 -15.86 18.14
N PRO A 331 2.73 -16.24 17.47
CA PRO A 331 3.20 -17.61 17.44
C PRO A 331 3.74 -18.06 18.80
N MET A 332 4.07 -17.12 19.68
CA MET A 332 4.66 -17.38 20.99
C MET A 332 3.64 -17.87 22.02
N GLU A 333 2.37 -17.49 21.90
CA GLU A 333 1.29 -17.96 22.80
C GLU A 333 1.12 -19.48 22.81
N ARG A 334 1.48 -20.15 21.71
CA ARG A 334 1.44 -21.60 21.57
C ARG A 334 2.78 -22.29 21.81
N TYR A 335 3.85 -21.50 21.96
CA TYR A 335 5.22 -21.94 22.18
C TYR A 335 5.62 -21.91 23.67
N VAL A 336 4.96 -21.06 24.46
CA VAL A 336 5.21 -20.88 25.90
C VAL A 336 4.12 -21.59 26.71
N CYS A 337 4.12 -22.91 26.65
CA CYS A 337 3.52 -23.81 27.65
C CYS A 337 4.48 -24.98 27.84
#